data_AF-A0A6C0KH59-F1
#
_entry.id   AF-A0A6C0KH59-F1
#
_cell.length_a   1.000
_cell.length_b   1.000
_cell.length_c   1.000
_cell.angle_alpha   90.00
_cell.angle_beta   90.00
_cell.angle_gamma   90.00
#
_symmetry.space_group_name_H-M   'P 1'
#
loop_
_entity.id
_entity.type
_entity.pdbx_description
1 polymer ?
#
loop_
_entity_poly.entity_id
_entity_poly.type
_entity_poly.pdbx_seq_one_letter_code
_entity_poly.pdbx_strand_id
1 'polypeptide(L)'
;MSGLLFLQTDDFNIQHGTKGDILCNGIRGISLILFYSTKCEYCHNLIPIFKRLPGTIGGCQFGMINISSEHTIVEMSKHTIAPIKYVPLIILFVHGKPFIRYDGRHDMTEIQNFLIEVTTKLQTKDKFSSDKVKESKNGKEIPAYTVGHPLCGQDEVCYLEFDEAYPGK
;
A
#
# COMPACT_ATOMS: atom_id res chain seq x y z
N MET A 1 -6.00 6.41 -23.00
CA MET A 1 -6.84 7.46 -22.38
C MET A 1 -7.09 7.04 -20.94
N SER A 2 -6.29 7.53 -19.99
CA SER A 2 -6.47 7.18 -18.57
C SER A 2 -7.59 8.05 -18.00
N GLY A 3 -8.81 7.53 -18.03
CA GLY A 3 -9.99 8.21 -17.48
C GLY A 3 -10.09 8.08 -15.97
N LEU A 4 -10.83 8.99 -15.35
CA LEU A 4 -11.29 8.86 -13.97
C LEU A 4 -12.43 7.84 -13.93
N LEU A 5 -12.31 6.82 -13.08
CA LEU A 5 -13.33 5.80 -12.85
C LEU A 5 -14.24 6.23 -11.71
N PHE A 6 -15.55 6.09 -11.92
CA PHE A 6 -16.54 6.21 -10.85
C PHE A 6 -16.91 4.80 -10.44
N LEU A 7 -16.52 4.41 -9.22
CA LEU A 7 -16.69 3.06 -8.72
C LEU A 7 -17.96 2.96 -7.88
N GLN A 8 -18.59 1.79 -7.92
CA GLN A 8 -19.73 1.40 -7.10
C GLN A 8 -19.33 0.30 -6.12
N THR A 9 -20.22 -0.06 -5.18
CA THR A 9 -19.93 -1.17 -4.25
C THR A 9 -19.60 -2.47 -4.99
N ASP A 10 -20.29 -2.74 -6.09
CA ASP A 10 -20.15 -3.99 -6.86
C ASP A 10 -18.78 -4.17 -7.51
N ASP A 11 -18.00 -3.10 -7.67
CA ASP A 11 -16.62 -3.15 -8.16
C ASP A 11 -15.63 -3.67 -7.12
N PHE A 12 -16.09 -3.80 -5.86
CA PHE A 12 -15.29 -4.27 -4.74
C PHE A 12 -15.72 -5.65 -4.28
N ASN A 13 -14.75 -6.43 -3.83
CA ASN A 13 -14.97 -7.73 -3.22
C ASN A 13 -14.07 -7.89 -1.99
N ILE A 14 -14.50 -8.73 -1.06
CA ILE A 14 -13.68 -9.11 0.09
C ILE A 14 -12.88 -10.35 -0.30
N GLN A 15 -11.56 -10.31 -0.09
CA GLN A 15 -10.68 -11.45 -0.28
C GLN A 15 -9.91 -11.74 1.00
N HIS A 16 -9.51 -12.99 1.20
CA HIS A 16 -8.69 -13.36 2.35
C HIS A 16 -7.23 -12.96 2.12
N GLY A 17 -6.72 -12.05 2.95
CA GLY A 17 -5.32 -11.63 2.97
C GLY A 17 -4.49 -12.39 4.00
N THR A 18 -3.18 -12.14 4.03
CA THR A 18 -2.26 -12.83 4.96
C THR A 18 -2.50 -12.50 6.43
N LYS A 19 -3.09 -11.33 6.72
CA LYS A 19 -3.38 -10.84 8.08
C LYS A 19 -4.88 -10.81 8.41
N GLY A 20 -5.72 -11.31 7.51
CA GLY A 20 -7.17 -11.20 7.57
C GLY A 20 -7.77 -10.66 6.28
N ASP A 21 -9.08 -10.47 6.29
CA ASP A 21 -9.83 -10.07 5.10
C ASP A 21 -9.46 -8.66 4.62
N ILE A 22 -9.42 -8.48 3.31
CA ILE A 22 -9.05 -7.23 2.64
C ILE A 22 -10.15 -6.85 1.63
N LEU A 23 -10.43 -5.54 1.55
CA LEU A 23 -11.30 -5.00 0.51
C LEU A 23 -10.47 -4.84 -0.77
N CYS A 24 -10.83 -5.57 -1.81
CA CYS A 24 -10.17 -5.58 -3.12
C CYS A 24 -11.08 -4.99 -4.19
N ASN A 25 -10.50 -4.61 -5.33
CA ASN A 25 -11.24 -4.16 -6.51
C ASN A 25 -10.76 -4.89 -7.78
N GLY A 26 -11.49 -4.74 -8.89
CA GLY A 26 -11.17 -5.37 -10.18
C GLY A 26 -10.10 -4.67 -11.03
N ILE A 27 -9.50 -3.57 -10.55
CA ILE A 27 -8.59 -2.75 -11.34
C ILE A 27 -7.21 -3.42 -11.44
N ARG A 28 -6.75 -3.61 -12.68
CA ARG A 28 -5.42 -4.16 -12.96
C ARG A 28 -4.34 -3.06 -12.87
N GLY A 29 -3.18 -3.44 -12.34
CA GLY A 29 -2.04 -2.53 -12.20
C GLY A 29 -2.18 -1.65 -10.96
N ILE A 30 -1.67 -0.42 -11.03
CA ILE A 30 -1.66 0.54 -9.93
C ILE A 30 -2.89 1.42 -10.04
N SER A 31 -3.66 1.56 -8.95
CA SER A 31 -4.81 2.44 -8.93
C SER A 31 -4.95 3.20 -7.62
N LEU A 32 -5.22 4.50 -7.72
CA LEU A 32 -5.50 5.35 -6.57
C LEU A 32 -7.01 5.55 -6.44
N ILE A 33 -7.59 5.18 -5.30
CA ILE A 33 -9.03 5.27 -5.06
C ILE A 33 -9.31 6.29 -3.95
N LEU A 34 -10.19 7.25 -4.26
CA LEU A 34 -10.73 8.21 -3.31
C LEU A 34 -12.12 7.78 -2.82
N PHE A 35 -12.24 7.56 -1.52
CA PHE A 35 -13.51 7.39 -0.82
C PHE A 35 -13.95 8.76 -0.28
N TYR A 36 -15.11 9.23 -0.72
CA TYR A 36 -15.63 10.55 -0.34
C TYR A 36 -17.11 10.50 0.02
N SER A 37 -17.58 11.55 0.71
CA SER A 37 -18.99 11.75 1.04
C SER A 37 -19.44 13.14 0.58
N THR A 38 -20.68 13.22 0.09
CA THR A 38 -21.36 14.48 -0.24
C THR A 38 -21.67 15.36 0.98
N LYS A 39 -21.56 14.84 2.20
CA LYS A 39 -21.79 15.58 3.46
C LYS A 39 -20.51 16.11 4.10
N CYS A 40 -19.35 15.86 3.49
CA CYS A 40 -18.05 16.19 4.05
C CYS A 40 -17.47 17.44 3.37
N GLU A 41 -17.26 18.50 4.14
CA GLU A 41 -16.68 19.76 3.66
C GLU A 41 -15.26 19.56 3.07
N TYR A 42 -14.41 18.78 3.76
CA TYR A 42 -13.06 18.48 3.29
C TYR A 42 -13.05 17.72 1.95
N CYS A 43 -14.07 16.89 1.69
CA CYS A 43 -14.22 16.21 0.40
C CYS A 43 -14.50 17.20 -0.73
N HIS A 44 -15.27 18.27 -0.49
CA HIS A 44 -15.57 19.27 -1.53
C HIS A 44 -14.31 19.95 -2.07
N ASN A 45 -13.30 20.17 -1.22
CA ASN A 45 -12.02 20.75 -1.62
C ASN A 45 -11.10 19.75 -2.33
N LEU A 46 -11.10 18.48 -1.90
CA LEU A 46 -10.22 17.45 -2.45
C LEU A 46 -10.71 16.87 -3.79
N ILE A 47 -12.02 16.71 -3.98
CA ILE A 47 -12.59 16.17 -5.22
C ILE A 47 -12.09 16.88 -6.49
N PRO A 48 -12.12 18.23 -6.61
CA PRO A 48 -11.65 18.91 -7.81
C PRO A 48 -10.14 18.73 -8.05
N ILE A 49 -9.35 18.63 -6.98
CA ILE A 49 -7.91 18.34 -7.07
C ILE A 49 -7.71 16.92 -7.60
N PHE A 50 -8.42 15.95 -7.04
CA PHE A 50 -8.33 14.55 -7.42
C PHE A 50 -8.75 14.32 -8.89
N LYS A 51 -9.79 15.02 -9.35
CA LYS A 51 -10.27 14.96 -10.74
C LYS A 51 -9.24 15.47 -11.77
N ARG A 52 -8.23 16.23 -11.35
CA ARG A 52 -7.16 16.76 -12.24
C ARG A 52 -5.91 15.88 -12.29
N LEU A 53 -5.79 14.88 -11.42
CA LEU A 53 -4.67 13.93 -11.41
C LEU A 53 -4.63 12.95 -12.60
N PRO A 54 -5.77 12.47 -13.14
CA PRO A 54 -5.76 11.61 -14.32
C PRO A 54 -5.03 12.28 -15.48
N GLY A 55 -4.12 11.54 -16.13
CA GLY A 55 -3.33 12.04 -17.26
C GLY A 55 -2.00 12.69 -16.87
N THR A 56 -1.76 13.04 -15.60
CA THR A 56 -0.44 13.56 -15.18
C THR A 56 0.57 12.44 -14.89
N ILE A 57 0.08 11.24 -14.54
CA ILE A 57 0.91 10.10 -14.16
C ILE A 57 0.54 8.90 -15.02
N GLY A 58 1.51 8.41 -15.80
CA GLY A 58 1.36 7.21 -16.60
C GLY A 58 1.29 5.94 -15.75
N GLY A 59 0.52 4.95 -16.19
CA GLY A 59 0.45 3.64 -15.53
C GLY A 59 -0.34 3.58 -14.22
N CYS A 60 -0.95 4.68 -13.79
CA CYS A 60 -1.86 4.72 -12.64
C CYS A 60 -3.30 4.99 -13.11
N GLN A 61 -4.26 4.20 -12.60
CA GLN A 61 -5.68 4.45 -12.77
C GLN A 61 -6.22 5.22 -11.57
N PHE A 62 -7.18 6.12 -11.78
CA PHE A 62 -7.77 6.92 -10.72
C PHE A 62 -9.24 6.55 -10.59
N GLY A 63 -9.65 6.18 -9.39
CA GLY A 63 -11.02 5.83 -9.05
C GLY A 63 -11.57 6.72 -7.94
N MET A 64 -12.87 6.96 -7.95
CA MET A 64 -13.56 7.60 -6.84
C MET A 64 -14.91 6.94 -6.56
N ILE A 65 -15.26 6.83 -5.28
CA ILE A 65 -16.53 6.27 -4.82
C ILE A 65 -17.19 7.16 -3.78
N ASN A 66 -18.49 7.37 -3.96
CA ASN A 66 -19.33 8.12 -3.03
C ASN A 66 -19.93 7.19 -1.97
N ILE A 67 -19.37 7.21 -0.77
CA ILE A 67 -19.87 6.38 0.33
C ILE A 67 -21.21 6.88 0.92
N SER A 68 -21.67 8.09 0.53
CA SER A 68 -23.02 8.55 0.90
C SER A 68 -24.13 7.83 0.13
N SER A 69 -23.85 7.38 -1.10
CA SER A 69 -24.80 6.59 -1.89
C SER A 69 -24.54 5.09 -1.71
N GLU A 70 -23.27 4.72 -1.57
CA GLU A 70 -22.80 3.35 -1.48
C GLU A 70 -22.51 2.97 -0.02
N HIS A 71 -23.53 2.88 0.84
CA HIS A 71 -23.32 2.56 2.26
C HIS A 71 -22.79 1.14 2.51
N THR A 72 -23.13 0.22 1.62
CA THR A 72 -22.76 -1.20 1.72
C THR A 72 -21.24 -1.39 1.76
N ILE A 73 -20.46 -0.61 1.01
CA ILE A 73 -19.00 -0.72 1.02
C ILE A 73 -18.40 -0.38 2.39
N VAL A 74 -19.02 0.55 3.13
CA VAL A 74 -18.57 0.91 4.48
C VAL A 74 -18.78 -0.28 5.40
N GLU A 75 -19.94 -0.93 5.32
CA GLU A 75 -20.24 -2.14 6.11
C GLU A 75 -19.30 -3.29 5.76
N MET A 76 -19.11 -3.57 4.47
CA MET A 76 -18.15 -4.57 3.99
C MET A 76 -16.75 -4.32 4.53
N SER A 77 -16.30 -3.05 4.53
CA SER A 77 -14.97 -2.70 4.99
C SER A 77 -14.76 -2.95 6.49
N LYS A 78 -15.81 -2.93 7.33
CA LYS A 78 -15.69 -3.11 8.79
C LYS A 78 -15.08 -4.45 9.19
N HIS A 79 -15.32 -5.48 8.37
CA HIS A 79 -14.80 -6.83 8.59
C HIS A 79 -13.40 -7.05 8.02
N THR A 80 -12.81 -6.02 7.41
CA THR A 80 -11.47 -6.09 6.83
C THR A 80 -10.41 -5.53 7.75
N ILE A 81 -9.14 -5.81 7.47
CA ILE A 81 -7.99 -5.28 8.22
C ILE A 81 -7.85 -3.75 8.10
N ALA A 82 -8.49 -3.14 7.09
CA ALA A 82 -8.39 -1.72 6.78
C ALA A 82 -9.79 -1.11 6.58
N PRO A 83 -10.59 -0.99 7.66
CA PRO A 83 -11.94 -0.46 7.58
C PRO A 83 -11.97 1.03 7.20
N ILE A 84 -12.99 1.42 6.45
CA ILE A 84 -13.24 2.82 6.06
C ILE A 84 -13.88 3.54 7.27
N LYS A 85 -13.03 4.13 8.12
CA LYS A 85 -13.46 4.81 9.35
C LYS A 85 -13.79 6.29 9.17
N TYR A 86 -13.24 6.93 8.14
CA TYR A 86 -13.39 8.37 7.90
C TYR A 86 -13.22 8.70 6.43
N VAL A 87 -13.70 9.89 6.06
CA VAL A 87 -13.54 10.49 4.74
C VAL A 87 -13.11 11.95 4.86
N PRO A 88 -12.35 12.50 3.88
CA PRO A 88 -11.83 11.80 2.71
C PRO A 88 -10.76 10.76 3.05
N LEU A 89 -10.76 9.65 2.31
CA LEU A 89 -9.80 8.56 2.45
C LEU A 89 -9.25 8.21 1.08
N ILE A 90 -7.92 8.25 0.93
CA ILE A 90 -7.25 7.85 -0.30
C ILE A 90 -6.46 6.58 -0.01
N ILE A 91 -6.70 5.54 -0.81
CA ILE A 91 -5.99 4.26 -0.74
C ILE A 91 -5.41 3.95 -2.11
N LEU A 92 -4.12 3.61 -2.13
CA LEU A 92 -3.46 3.05 -3.30
C LEU A 92 -3.62 1.53 -3.30
N PHE A 93 -4.05 1.02 -4.44
CA PHE A 93 -4.20 -0.40 -4.72
C PHE A 93 -3.18 -0.83 -5.76
N VAL A 94 -2.68 -2.05 -5.61
CA VAL A 94 -1.76 -2.71 -6.53
C VAL A 94 -2.37 -4.06 -6.91
N HIS A 95 -2.64 -4.25 -8.20
CA HIS A 95 -3.36 -5.41 -8.74
C HIS A 95 -4.66 -5.72 -7.99
N GLY A 96 -5.45 -4.67 -7.73
CA GLY A 96 -6.73 -4.78 -7.05
C GLY A 96 -6.64 -4.98 -5.53
N LYS A 97 -5.45 -5.13 -4.95
CA LYS A 97 -5.26 -5.30 -3.50
C LYS A 97 -4.86 -4.00 -2.83
N PRO A 98 -5.37 -3.69 -1.63
CA PRO A 98 -5.00 -2.48 -0.90
C PRO A 98 -3.52 -2.58 -0.51
N PHE A 99 -2.73 -1.57 -0.88
CA PHE A 99 -1.29 -1.56 -0.65
C PHE A 99 -0.90 -0.57 0.44
N ILE A 100 -1.26 0.71 0.26
CA ILE A 100 -0.91 1.77 1.20
C ILE A 100 -2.00 2.84 1.21
N ARG A 101 -2.21 3.41 2.39
CA ARG A 101 -3.11 4.54 2.61
C ARG A 101 -2.32 5.83 2.49
N TYR A 102 -2.91 6.83 1.85
CA TYR A 102 -2.32 8.16 1.77
C TYR A 102 -2.88 9.05 2.89
N ASP A 103 -1.99 9.51 3.77
CA ASP A 103 -2.29 10.41 4.89
C ASP A 103 -1.54 11.75 4.79
N GLY A 104 -0.98 12.04 3.60
CA GLY A 104 -0.31 13.31 3.32
C GLY A 104 -1.28 14.46 3.08
N ARG A 105 -0.73 15.62 2.71
CA ARG A 105 -1.53 16.83 2.44
C ARG A 105 -2.43 16.66 1.21
N HIS A 106 -3.59 17.28 1.21
CA HIS A 106 -4.54 17.23 0.08
C HIS A 106 -4.16 18.19 -1.07
N ASP A 107 -2.88 18.24 -1.40
CA ASP A 107 -2.32 19.10 -2.44
C ASP A 107 -1.96 18.25 -3.68
N MET A 108 -2.16 18.80 -4.88
CA MET A 108 -1.92 18.07 -6.14
C MET A 108 -0.48 17.55 -6.22
N THR A 109 0.49 18.41 -5.94
CA THR A 109 1.92 18.10 -6.00
C THR A 109 2.30 16.98 -5.02
N GLU A 110 1.74 16.99 -3.81
CA GLU A 110 2.06 15.99 -2.78
C GLU A 110 1.53 14.61 -3.17
N ILE A 111 0.29 14.54 -3.67
CA ILE A 111 -0.29 13.29 -4.16
C ILE A 111 0.52 12.75 -5.34
N GLN A 112 1.00 13.63 -6.23
CA GLN A 112 1.86 13.24 -7.35
C GLN A 112 3.20 12.70 -6.88
N ASN A 113 3.87 13.39 -5.96
CA ASN A 113 5.15 12.96 -5.39
C ASN A 113 5.02 11.60 -4.71
N PHE A 114 3.97 11.41 -3.92
CA PHE A 114 3.66 10.13 -3.29
C PHE A 114 3.50 9.00 -4.31
N LEU A 115 2.75 9.23 -5.39
CA LEU A 115 2.57 8.22 -6.44
C LEU A 115 3.89 7.89 -7.14
N ILE A 116 4.72 8.89 -7.46
CA ILE A 116 6.03 8.69 -8.08
C ILE A 116 6.94 7.88 -7.15
N GLU A 117 6.95 8.21 -5.87
CA GLU A 117 7.76 7.51 -4.87
C GLU A 117 7.34 6.05 -4.73
N VAL A 118 6.03 5.79 -4.60
CA VAL A 118 5.51 4.43 -4.42
C VAL A 118 5.70 3.59 -5.69
N THR A 119 5.41 4.14 -6.87
CA THR A 119 5.61 3.43 -8.15
C THR A 119 7.07 3.06 -8.36
N THR A 120 8.01 3.96 -8.02
CA THR A 120 9.46 3.69 -8.09
C THR A 120 9.87 2.59 -7.11
N LYS A 121 9.37 2.62 -5.87
CA LYS A 121 9.66 1.58 -4.86
C LYS A 121 9.13 0.21 -5.27
N LEU A 122 7.95 0.14 -5.90
CA LEU A 122 7.37 -1.10 -6.39
C LEU A 122 8.23 -1.72 -7.51
N GLN A 123 8.68 -0.92 -8.47
CA GLN A 123 9.58 -1.38 -9.54
C GLN A 123 10.92 -1.92 -9.01
N THR A 124 11.44 -1.35 -7.94
CA THR A 124 12.70 -1.82 -7.33
C THR A 124 12.51 -3.10 -6.51
N LYS A 125 11.36 -3.29 -5.85
CA LYS A 125 11.05 -4.51 -5.10
C LYS A 125 10.90 -5.74 -5.99
N ASP A 126 10.27 -5.60 -7.17
CA ASP A 126 10.19 -6.69 -8.14
C ASP A 126 11.58 -7.13 -8.64
N LYS A 127 12.54 -6.20 -8.68
CA LYS A 127 13.95 -6.51 -9.00
C LYS A 127 14.67 -7.24 -7.86
N PHE A 128 14.39 -6.87 -6.61
CA PHE A 128 15.02 -7.49 -5.42
C PHE A 128 14.47 -8.86 -5.05
N SER A 129 13.22 -9.18 -5.39
CA SER A 129 12.61 -10.48 -5.06
C SER A 129 13.16 -11.66 -5.89
N SER A 130 14.07 -11.39 -6.82
CA SER A 130 14.71 -12.40 -7.68
C SER A 130 16.01 -12.97 -7.09
N ASP A 131 16.58 -12.32 -6.07
CA ASP A 131 17.82 -12.80 -5.45
C ASP A 131 17.51 -13.78 -4.33
N LYS A 132 17.91 -15.04 -4.54
CA LYS A 132 17.86 -16.10 -3.52
C LYS A 132 18.73 -15.70 -2.33
N VAL A 133 18.12 -15.12 -1.30
CA VAL A 133 18.79 -14.92 -0.01
C VAL A 133 19.11 -16.29 0.57
N LYS A 134 20.40 -16.60 0.70
CA LYS A 134 20.87 -17.86 1.29
C LYS A 134 20.94 -17.70 2.81
N GLU A 135 20.43 -18.69 3.52
CA GLU A 135 20.67 -18.81 4.97
C GLU A 135 22.17 -19.02 5.23
N SER A 136 22.67 -18.46 6.34
CA SER A 136 24.06 -18.61 6.77
C SER A 136 24.41 -20.09 6.96
N LYS A 137 25.49 -20.55 6.31
CA LYS A 137 25.99 -21.93 6.43
C LYS A 137 26.80 -22.17 7.71
N ASN A 138 27.04 -21.14 8.51
CA ASN A 138 27.78 -21.25 9.75
C ASN A 138 26.81 -21.67 10.87
N GLY A 139 26.64 -22.98 11.03
CA GLY A 139 25.73 -23.62 11.99
C GLY A 139 26.12 -23.46 13.45
N LYS A 140 26.20 -22.23 13.96
CA LYS A 140 26.19 -21.95 15.40
C LYS A 140 24.76 -21.69 15.85
N GLU A 141 24.38 -22.33 16.96
CA GLU A 141 23.03 -22.25 17.53
C GLU A 141 22.69 -20.80 17.89
N ILE A 142 21.62 -20.30 17.29
CA ILE A 142 21.11 -18.98 17.61
C ILE A 142 20.47 -19.03 19.01
N PRO A 143 20.73 -18.05 19.90
CA PRO A 143 20.10 -18.01 21.20
C PRO A 143 18.57 -18.01 21.11
N ALA A 144 17.93 -18.83 21.95
CA ALA A 144 16.48 -19.08 21.91
C ALA A 144 15.59 -17.84 22.11
N TYR A 145 16.15 -16.71 22.54
CA TYR A 145 15.43 -15.45 22.76
C TYR A 145 15.39 -14.54 21.52
N THR A 146 16.01 -14.92 20.41
CA THR A 146 15.98 -14.11 19.18
C THR A 146 14.69 -14.34 18.39
N VAL A 147 14.16 -13.25 17.83
CA VAL A 147 12.95 -13.29 17.00
C VAL A 147 13.36 -13.29 15.52
N GLY A 148 14.02 -14.37 15.10
CA GLY A 148 14.36 -14.62 13.70
C GLY A 148 15.87 -14.71 13.38
N HIS A 149 16.15 -15.28 12.21
CA HIS A 149 17.52 -15.46 11.69
C HIS A 149 17.94 -14.22 10.89
N PRO A 150 19.11 -13.61 11.17
CA PRO A 150 19.63 -12.53 10.35
C PRO A 150 19.96 -13.05 8.93
N LEU A 151 19.53 -12.30 7.93
CA LEU A 151 19.81 -12.61 6.52
C LEU A 151 21.24 -12.17 6.18
N CYS A 152 22.03 -13.02 5.52
CA CYS A 152 23.35 -12.61 5.01
C CYS A 152 23.21 -11.95 3.63
N GLY A 153 23.96 -10.87 3.42
CA GLY A 153 23.99 -10.13 2.16
C GLY A 153 24.63 -10.90 1.02
N GLN A 154 24.59 -10.34 -0.19
CA GLN A 154 25.12 -10.97 -1.42
C GLN A 154 26.63 -11.24 -1.37
N ASP A 155 27.37 -10.49 -0.55
CA ASP A 155 28.83 -10.59 -0.43
C ASP A 155 29.30 -11.72 0.50
N GLU A 156 28.39 -12.61 0.95
CA GLU A 156 28.63 -13.66 1.97
C GLU A 156 29.21 -13.14 3.31
N VAL A 157 29.27 -11.82 3.51
CA VAL A 157 29.66 -11.19 4.77
C VAL A 157 28.41 -11.11 5.65
N CYS A 158 28.37 -11.95 6.70
CA CYS A 158 27.38 -11.82 7.76
C CYS A 158 27.86 -10.73 8.75
N TYR A 159 26.93 -9.93 9.28
CA TYR A 159 27.24 -8.79 10.16
C TYR A 159 28.02 -9.22 11.41
N LEU A 160 28.85 -8.30 11.92
CA LEU A 160 29.70 -8.43 13.10
C LEU A 160 28.95 -9.14 14.25
N GLU A 161 29.50 -10.26 14.72
CA GLU A 161 28.89 -11.05 15.80
C GLU A 161 28.84 -10.24 17.10
N PHE A 162 27.87 -10.50 17.98
CA PHE A 162 27.73 -9.76 19.25
C PHE A 162 29.01 -9.81 20.09
N ASP A 163 29.71 -10.96 20.10
CA ASP A 163 30.98 -11.14 20.82
C ASP A 163 32.12 -10.32 20.19
N GLU A 164 32.11 -10.12 18.87
CA GLU A 164 33.07 -9.27 18.14
C GLU A 164 32.72 -7.78 18.27
N ALA A 165 31.44 -7.47 18.41
CA ALA A 165 30.95 -6.11 18.63
C ALA A 165 31.23 -5.64 20.06
N TYR A 166 31.20 -6.56 21.03
CA TYR A 166 31.41 -6.29 22.45
C TYR A 166 32.49 -7.20 23.05
N PRO A 167 33.75 -7.14 22.58
CA PRO A 167 34.83 -7.86 23.21
C PRO A 167 34.95 -7.34 24.65
N GLY A 168 34.88 -8.27 25.61
CA GLY A 168 34.68 -8.01 27.03
C GLY A 168 35.53 -6.88 27.61
N LYS A 169 34.90 -6.06 28.46
CA LYS A 169 35.60 -5.27 29.48
C LYS A 169 36.09 -6.17 30.60
#